data_AF-A0A4R4KPC0-F1
#
_entry.id   AF-A0A4R4KPC0-F1
#
_cell.length_a   1.000
_cell.length_b   1.000
_cell.length_c   1.000
_cell.angle_alpha   90.00
_cell.angle_beta   90.00
_cell.angle_gamma   90.00
#
_symmetry.space_group_name_H-M   'P 1'
#
loop_
_entity.id
_entity.type
_entity.pdbx_description
1 polymer ?
#
loop_
_entity_poly.entity_id
_entity_poly.type
_entity_poly.pdbx_seq_one_letter_code
_entity_poly.pdbx_strand_id
1 'polypeptide(L)'
;MRRLVALFGFPLLTLAACAPTGSAPSGGDPDHRWEAFHQRATEIAEAWQPGPAWASGYVPLQGPTVLVGDPDLTPDLKTALAAGWYRDQIQIPATRPAAGTIRFPDGKLAVPLVSAAEAYRQLDQGDPPPCEGRPKGPAPTTESGPNGTVSAPAGTACVPLTVTAVTLGTVPVRTSRGQAEVPAWLFTVAELGTRVARVAVAPQAVTALPEPTAPT
;
A
#
# COMPACT_ATOMS: atom_id res chain seq x y z
N MET A 1 71.98 34.70 -2.54
CA MET A 1 72.34 35.72 -1.55
C MET A 1 71.06 36.32 -0.96
N ARG A 2 70.98 36.35 0.39
CA ARG A 2 70.16 37.18 1.32
C ARG A 2 68.75 37.62 0.87
N ARG A 3 67.66 37.05 1.40
CA ARG A 3 66.97 37.38 2.69
C ARG A 3 66.66 38.88 2.83
N LEU A 4 65.38 39.25 2.92
CA LEU A 4 64.78 39.76 4.17
C LEU A 4 63.29 40.08 4.02
N VAL A 5 62.56 39.60 5.01
CA VAL A 5 61.16 39.84 5.35
C VAL A 5 60.98 41.31 5.75
N ALA A 6 59.89 41.94 5.30
CA ALA A 6 59.33 43.11 5.98
C ALA A 6 57.80 43.04 5.91
N LEU A 7 57.22 42.71 7.07
CA LEU A 7 55.81 42.83 7.38
C LEU A 7 55.36 44.29 7.22
N PHE A 8 54.30 44.53 6.45
CA PHE A 8 53.46 45.71 6.64
C PHE A 8 52.02 45.25 6.74
N GLY A 9 51.50 45.40 7.96
CA GLY A 9 50.11 45.10 8.30
C GLY A 9 49.17 46.02 7.52
N PHE A 10 48.14 45.42 6.95
CA PHE A 10 47.00 46.13 6.39
C PHE A 10 45.76 45.75 7.22
N PRO A 11 45.02 46.73 7.74
CA PRO A 11 43.95 46.49 8.70
C PRO A 11 42.79 45.69 8.07
N LEU A 12 42.29 44.72 8.83
CA LEU A 12 41.09 43.96 8.56
C LEU A 12 39.89 44.91 8.52
N LEU A 13 39.48 45.35 7.32
CA LEU A 13 38.18 45.97 7.09
C LEU A 13 37.14 44.85 6.99
N THR A 14 36.45 44.58 8.09
CA THR A 14 35.25 43.74 8.13
C THR A 14 34.11 44.45 7.40
N LEU A 15 33.98 44.22 6.09
CA LEU A 15 32.75 44.53 5.38
C LEU A 15 31.68 43.54 5.85
N ALA A 16 30.88 43.98 6.81
CA ALA A 16 29.57 43.42 7.09
C ALA A 16 28.69 43.63 5.85
N ALA A 17 28.73 42.67 4.93
CA ALA A 17 27.79 42.60 3.82
C ALA A 17 26.45 42.12 4.38
N CYS A 18 25.61 43.07 4.82
CA CYS A 18 24.17 42.84 4.89
C CYS A 18 23.70 42.54 3.47
N ALA A 19 23.49 41.26 3.16
CA ALA A 19 22.72 40.89 1.98
C ALA A 19 21.32 41.49 2.12
N PRO A 20 20.80 42.24 1.13
CA PRO A 20 19.42 42.67 1.18
C PRO A 20 18.53 41.42 1.19
N THR A 21 17.63 41.35 2.17
CA THR A 21 16.42 40.51 2.12
C THR A 21 15.59 40.98 0.93
N GLY A 22 15.93 40.45 -0.24
CA GLY A 22 15.45 40.87 -1.54
C GLY A 22 15.73 39.77 -2.56
N SER A 23 15.28 38.56 -2.25
CA SER A 23 15.06 37.52 -3.26
C SER A 23 13.81 36.76 -2.81
N ALA A 24 12.65 37.33 -3.12
CA ALA A 24 11.51 36.48 -3.40
C ALA A 24 11.99 35.47 -4.46
N PRO A 25 11.69 34.17 -4.34
CA PRO A 25 12.05 33.22 -5.39
C PRO A 25 11.52 33.81 -6.70
N SER A 26 12.41 34.03 -7.67
CA SER A 26 12.01 34.41 -9.02
C SER A 26 10.92 33.44 -9.42
N GLY A 27 9.69 33.94 -9.56
CA GLY A 27 8.54 33.17 -9.99
C GLY A 27 8.82 32.73 -11.42
N GLY A 28 9.53 31.61 -11.57
CA GLY A 28 9.63 30.92 -12.84
C GLY A 28 8.22 30.64 -13.32
N ASP A 29 8.00 30.82 -14.61
CA ASP A 29 6.72 30.53 -15.24
C ASP A 29 6.27 29.11 -14.84
N PRO A 30 5.10 28.95 -14.19
CA PRO A 30 4.58 27.64 -13.82
C PRO A 30 4.57 26.67 -15.00
N ASP A 31 4.35 27.18 -16.22
CA ASP A 31 4.27 26.39 -17.44
C ASP A 31 5.64 25.80 -17.81
N HIS A 32 6.70 26.60 -17.79
CA HIS A 32 8.06 26.12 -18.03
C HIS A 32 8.54 25.10 -17.00
N ARG A 33 8.13 25.24 -15.72
CA ARG A 33 8.44 24.25 -14.69
C ARG A 33 7.74 22.91 -14.95
N TRP A 34 6.52 22.94 -15.48
CA TRP A 34 5.76 21.74 -15.81
C TRP A 34 6.33 21.03 -17.05
N GLU A 35 6.71 21.78 -18.07
CA GLU A 35 7.40 21.25 -19.26
C GLU A 35 8.72 20.55 -18.89
N ALA A 36 9.55 21.19 -18.06
CA ALA A 36 10.82 20.61 -17.60
C ALA A 36 10.60 19.33 -16.78
N PHE A 37 9.55 19.28 -15.95
CA PHE A 37 9.18 18.07 -15.22
C PHE A 37 8.78 16.94 -16.17
N HIS A 38 7.91 17.19 -17.16
CA HIS A 38 7.47 16.17 -18.12
C HIS A 38 8.60 15.65 -18.99
N GLN A 39 9.49 16.54 -19.43
CA GLN A 39 10.69 16.16 -20.16
C GLN A 39 11.53 15.20 -19.32
N ARG A 40 11.81 15.56 -18.06
CA ARG A 40 12.60 14.71 -17.17
C ARG A 40 11.89 13.39 -16.83
N ALA A 41 10.58 13.41 -16.63
CA ALA A 41 9.79 12.21 -16.37
C ALA A 41 9.83 11.25 -17.57
N THR A 42 9.78 11.77 -18.79
CA THR A 42 9.89 11.00 -20.03
C THR A 42 11.28 10.37 -20.14
N GLU A 43 12.34 11.15 -19.94
CA GLU A 43 13.72 10.63 -19.95
C GLU A 43 13.92 9.50 -18.95
N ILE A 44 13.40 9.65 -17.73
CA ILE A 44 13.48 8.61 -16.69
C ILE A 44 12.68 7.38 -17.10
N ALA A 45 11.47 7.56 -17.64
CA ALA A 45 10.63 6.45 -18.07
C ALA A 45 11.24 5.66 -19.24
N GLU A 46 11.86 6.35 -20.22
CA GLU A 46 12.55 5.73 -21.36
C GLU A 46 13.84 5.02 -20.95
N ALA A 47 14.61 5.62 -20.03
CA ALA A 47 15.84 5.03 -19.50
C ALA A 47 15.56 3.84 -18.58
N TRP A 48 14.34 3.73 -18.03
CA TRP A 48 13.97 2.62 -17.17
C TRP A 48 13.78 1.33 -17.96
N GLN A 49 14.82 0.49 -17.93
CA GLN A 49 14.86 -0.81 -18.59
C GLN A 49 14.90 -1.92 -17.53
N PRO A 50 13.74 -2.36 -17.01
CA PRO A 50 13.72 -3.44 -16.02
C PRO A 50 14.19 -4.75 -16.66
N GLY A 51 14.77 -5.64 -15.84
CA GLY A 51 15.27 -6.93 -16.30
C GLY A 51 14.19 -7.84 -16.91
N PRO A 52 14.57 -8.93 -17.59
CA PRO A 52 13.65 -9.79 -18.35
C PRO A 52 12.52 -10.42 -17.51
N ALA A 53 12.72 -10.54 -16.19
CA ALA A 53 11.70 -11.05 -15.27
C ALA A 53 10.49 -10.10 -15.15
N TRP A 54 10.64 -8.81 -15.47
CA TRP A 54 9.54 -7.85 -15.54
C TRP A 54 8.52 -8.22 -16.63
N ALA A 55 9.00 -8.66 -17.79
CA ALA A 55 8.14 -8.99 -18.93
C ALA A 55 7.64 -10.45 -18.92
N SER A 56 8.33 -11.36 -18.23
CA SER A 56 8.04 -12.81 -18.29
C SER A 56 7.54 -13.41 -16.97
N GLY A 57 7.89 -12.81 -15.83
CA GLY A 57 7.54 -13.30 -14.50
C GLY A 57 6.17 -12.83 -14.00
N TYR A 58 5.90 -13.12 -12.73
CA TYR A 58 4.77 -12.57 -11.99
C TYR A 58 5.25 -11.47 -11.04
N VAL A 59 5.12 -10.22 -11.46
CA VAL A 59 5.44 -9.02 -10.68
C VAL A 59 4.14 -8.29 -10.33
N PRO A 60 3.54 -8.49 -9.15
CA PRO A 60 2.35 -7.77 -8.73
C PRO A 60 2.66 -6.30 -8.42
N LEU A 61 1.82 -5.39 -8.88
CA LEU A 61 1.91 -3.94 -8.67
C LEU A 61 0.88 -3.42 -7.64
N GLN A 62 0.25 -4.34 -6.91
CA GLN A 62 -0.70 -4.05 -5.85
C GLN A 62 -0.57 -5.09 -4.73
N GLY A 63 -1.18 -4.81 -3.58
CA GLY A 63 -1.21 -5.75 -2.46
C GLY A 63 -1.94 -7.07 -2.81
N PRO A 64 -1.67 -8.16 -2.09
CA PRO A 64 -2.20 -9.48 -2.41
C PRO A 64 -3.62 -9.74 -1.87
N THR A 65 -4.19 -8.76 -1.16
CA THR A 65 -5.56 -8.81 -0.63
C THR A 65 -6.44 -7.91 -1.48
N VAL A 66 -7.53 -8.46 -2.01
CA VAL A 66 -8.45 -7.79 -2.93
C VAL A 66 -9.86 -7.94 -2.40
N LEU A 67 -10.61 -6.84 -2.27
CA LEU A 67 -12.04 -6.90 -2.04
C LEU A 67 -12.73 -7.23 -3.36
N VAL A 68 -13.52 -8.30 -3.38
CA VAL A 68 -14.29 -8.69 -4.57
C VAL A 68 -15.68 -8.08 -4.42
N GLY A 69 -16.10 -7.24 -5.35
CA GLY A 69 -17.36 -6.49 -5.24
C GLY A 69 -17.19 -5.15 -4.51
N ASP A 70 -18.31 -4.52 -4.15
CA ASP A 70 -18.34 -3.18 -3.54
C ASP A 70 -19.07 -3.23 -2.19
N PRO A 71 -18.35 -3.56 -1.09
CA PRO A 71 -18.96 -3.60 0.24
C PRO A 71 -19.24 -2.19 0.75
N ASP A 72 -20.34 -2.04 1.50
CA ASP A 72 -20.61 -0.80 2.25
C ASP A 72 -19.65 -0.68 3.44
N LEU A 73 -18.46 -0.14 3.19
CA LEU A 73 -17.38 -0.07 4.16
C LEU A 73 -17.60 1.07 5.16
N THR A 74 -18.15 0.73 6.31
CA THR A 74 -18.15 1.60 7.49
C THR A 74 -16.73 1.87 7.99
N PRO A 75 -16.49 2.95 8.76
CA PRO A 75 -15.18 3.23 9.36
C PRO A 75 -14.62 2.08 10.21
N ASP A 76 -15.48 1.38 10.96
CA ASP A 76 -15.08 0.24 11.79
C ASP A 76 -14.65 -0.95 10.92
N LEU A 77 -15.36 -1.23 9.82
CA LEU A 77 -14.99 -2.30 8.89
C LEU A 77 -13.67 -2.00 8.16
N LYS A 78 -13.42 -0.73 7.80
CA LYS A 78 -12.12 -0.32 7.24
C LYS A 78 -10.99 -0.56 8.23
N THR A 79 -11.23 -0.25 9.51
CA THR A 79 -10.26 -0.48 10.57
C THR A 79 -10.01 -1.97 10.76
N ALA A 80 -11.06 -2.79 10.85
CA ALA A 80 -10.96 -4.24 10.99
C ALA A 80 -10.21 -4.90 9.81
N LEU A 81 -10.50 -4.47 8.58
CA LEU A 81 -9.80 -4.92 7.37
C LEU A 81 -8.31 -4.57 7.40
N ALA A 82 -7.99 -3.33 7.76
CA ALA A 82 -6.61 -2.85 7.82
C ALA A 82 -5.81 -3.52 8.95
N ALA A 83 -6.46 -3.80 10.08
CA ALA A 83 -5.83 -4.43 11.24
C ALA A 83 -5.81 -5.97 11.16
N GLY A 84 -6.48 -6.56 10.17
CA GLY A 84 -6.50 -8.01 9.98
C GLY A 84 -7.29 -8.76 11.05
N TRP A 85 -8.38 -8.16 11.57
CA TRP A 85 -9.22 -8.72 12.64
C TRP A 85 -10.14 -9.85 12.18
N TYR A 86 -9.57 -10.88 11.55
CA TYR A 86 -10.32 -12.03 11.04
C TYR A 86 -10.51 -13.09 12.13
N ARG A 87 -11.65 -13.79 12.06
CA ARG A 87 -11.88 -15.02 12.83
C ARG A 87 -12.56 -16.05 11.94
N ASP A 88 -12.24 -17.32 12.09
CA ASP A 88 -12.89 -18.40 11.36
C ASP A 88 -14.08 -18.99 12.14
N GLN A 89 -15.10 -19.39 11.40
CA GLN A 89 -16.22 -20.22 11.90
C GLN A 89 -16.30 -21.57 11.16
N ILE A 90 -15.31 -21.86 10.33
CA ILE A 90 -15.23 -23.05 9.51
C ILE A 90 -13.88 -23.71 9.68
N GLN A 91 -13.81 -25.01 9.43
CA GLN A 91 -12.52 -25.67 9.27
C GLN A 91 -11.87 -25.22 7.95
N ILE A 92 -10.87 -24.34 8.03
CA ILE A 92 -10.16 -23.87 6.84
C ILE A 92 -9.24 -24.98 6.30
N PRO A 93 -9.35 -25.34 5.00
CA PRO A 93 -8.54 -26.41 4.43
C PRO A 93 -7.03 -26.14 4.52
N ALA A 94 -6.29 -27.08 5.13
CA ALA A 94 -4.83 -27.02 5.25
C ALA A 94 -4.10 -27.70 4.08
N THR A 95 -4.79 -28.52 3.29
CA THR A 95 -4.19 -29.22 2.15
C THR A 95 -3.79 -28.23 1.06
N ARG A 96 -2.55 -28.34 0.58
CA ARG A 96 -2.08 -27.55 -0.56
C ARG A 96 -2.73 -28.06 -1.85
N PRO A 97 -3.37 -27.20 -2.66
CA PRO A 97 -3.92 -27.61 -3.94
C PRO A 97 -2.79 -27.88 -4.96
N ALA A 98 -3.16 -28.44 -6.11
CA ALA A 98 -2.26 -28.50 -7.27
C ALA A 98 -1.82 -27.09 -7.71
N ALA A 99 -0.77 -27.03 -8.53
CA ALA A 99 -0.32 -25.79 -9.13
C ALA A 99 -1.46 -25.10 -9.91
N GLY A 100 -1.51 -23.77 -9.81
CA GLY A 100 -2.47 -22.94 -10.52
C GLY A 100 -1.85 -22.31 -11.76
N THR A 101 -2.66 -21.55 -12.49
CA THR A 101 -2.22 -20.82 -13.68
C THR A 101 -2.67 -19.37 -13.59
N ILE A 102 -1.71 -18.44 -13.67
CA ILE A 102 -1.96 -17.02 -13.88
C ILE A 102 -2.23 -16.79 -15.37
N ARG A 103 -3.24 -15.99 -15.70
CA ARG A 103 -3.54 -15.59 -17.08
C ARG A 103 -3.29 -14.10 -17.23
N PHE A 104 -2.29 -13.76 -18.03
CA PHE A 104 -1.96 -12.40 -18.43
C PHE A 104 -2.61 -12.08 -19.79
N PRO A 105 -2.66 -10.80 -20.19
CA PRO A 105 -3.09 -10.40 -21.54
C PRO A 105 -2.24 -11.04 -22.65
N ASP A 106 -0.96 -11.27 -22.38
CA ASP A 106 0.06 -11.73 -23.33
C ASP A 106 0.44 -13.22 -23.15
N GLY A 107 -0.12 -13.93 -22.17
CA GLY A 107 0.25 -15.34 -21.94
C GLY A 107 -0.25 -15.95 -20.63
N LYS A 108 0.34 -17.09 -20.27
CA LYS A 108 -0.01 -17.86 -19.07
C LYS A 108 1.25 -18.26 -18.32
N LEU A 109 1.16 -18.39 -17.00
CA LEU A 109 2.25 -18.85 -16.14
C LEU A 109 1.73 -19.86 -15.12
N ALA A 110 2.30 -21.06 -15.10
CA ALA A 110 2.02 -22.04 -14.05
C ALA A 110 2.76 -21.64 -12.76
N VAL A 111 2.06 -21.69 -11.63
CA VAL A 111 2.61 -21.26 -10.34
C VAL A 111 2.21 -22.21 -9.21
N PRO A 112 3.12 -22.50 -8.27
CA PRO A 112 2.75 -23.16 -7.01
C PRO A 112 1.77 -22.29 -6.21
N LEU A 113 0.85 -22.95 -5.52
CA LEU A 113 -0.14 -22.29 -4.68
C LEU A 113 0.08 -22.61 -3.20
N VAL A 114 -0.34 -21.71 -2.31
CA VAL A 114 -0.46 -21.95 -0.86
C VAL A 114 -1.83 -22.56 -0.52
N SER A 115 -1.93 -23.21 0.64
CA SER A 115 -3.21 -23.70 1.16
C SER A 115 -4.15 -22.56 1.58
N ALA A 116 -5.44 -22.85 1.73
CA ALA A 116 -6.40 -21.87 2.25
C ALA A 116 -6.03 -21.43 3.68
N ALA A 117 -5.59 -22.38 4.52
CA ALA A 117 -5.15 -22.07 5.88
C ALA A 117 -3.93 -21.13 5.91
N GLU A 118 -3.00 -21.30 4.97
CA GLU A 118 -1.82 -20.41 4.87
C GLU A 118 -2.20 -19.02 4.36
N ALA A 119 -3.11 -18.92 3.40
CA ALA A 119 -3.64 -17.63 2.97
C ALA A 119 -4.46 -16.93 4.07
N TYR A 120 -5.26 -17.67 4.83
CA TYR A 120 -6.01 -17.13 5.96
C TYR A 120 -5.09 -16.54 7.03
N ARG A 121 -4.01 -17.26 7.40
CA ARG A 121 -3.00 -16.75 8.35
C ARG A 121 -2.28 -15.48 7.89
N GLN A 122 -2.35 -15.12 6.61
CA GLN A 122 -1.81 -13.85 6.09
C GLN A 122 -2.84 -12.71 6.13
N LEU A 123 -4.14 -13.03 6.23
CA LEU A 123 -5.21 -12.06 6.43
C LEU A 123 -5.39 -11.76 7.91
N ASP A 124 -5.40 -12.81 8.72
CA ASP A 124 -5.47 -12.78 10.17
C ASP A 124 -4.12 -12.33 10.74
N GLN A 125 -3.98 -11.03 10.98
CA GLN A 125 -2.73 -10.40 11.44
C GLN A 125 -2.84 -9.81 12.84
N GLY A 126 -4.02 -9.84 13.43
CA GLY A 126 -4.24 -9.32 14.76
C GLY A 126 -5.67 -9.57 15.23
N ASP A 127 -5.83 -9.55 16.54
CA ASP A 127 -7.15 -9.63 17.17
C ASP A 127 -7.70 -8.24 17.46
N PRO A 128 -9.03 -8.06 17.39
CA PRO A 128 -9.64 -6.85 17.91
C PRO A 128 -9.36 -6.71 19.42
N PRO A 129 -9.13 -5.48 19.93
CA PRO A 129 -8.99 -5.28 21.36
C PRO A 129 -10.27 -5.70 22.11
N PRO A 130 -10.18 -6.03 23.40
CA PRO A 130 -11.37 -6.24 24.23
C PRO A 130 -12.27 -5.00 24.17
N CYS A 131 -13.50 -5.16 23.70
CA CYS A 131 -14.41 -4.03 23.56
C CYS A 131 -15.00 -3.63 24.92
N GLU A 132 -14.53 -2.52 25.49
CA GLU A 132 -15.30 -1.77 26.48
C GLU A 132 -16.53 -1.17 25.78
N GLY A 133 -17.73 -1.53 26.21
CA GLY A 133 -18.95 -0.78 25.85
C GLY A 133 -19.68 -1.16 24.55
N ARG A 134 -19.60 -2.40 24.04
CA ARG A 134 -20.57 -2.86 23.02
C ARG A 134 -21.99 -2.66 23.58
N PRO A 135 -22.82 -1.75 23.05
CA PRO A 135 -24.20 -1.64 23.50
C PRO A 135 -24.91 -2.94 23.11
N LYS A 136 -25.50 -3.65 24.08
CA LYS A 136 -26.29 -4.86 23.81
C LYS A 136 -27.65 -4.56 23.13
N GLY A 137 -27.81 -3.40 22.51
CA GLY A 137 -29.06 -2.95 21.90
C GLY A 137 -28.89 -1.62 21.15
N PRO A 138 -29.93 -1.15 20.45
CA PRO A 138 -29.88 0.11 19.70
C PRO A 138 -29.55 1.28 20.65
N ALA A 139 -28.60 2.12 20.24
CA ALA A 139 -28.18 3.29 21.02
C ALA A 139 -29.36 4.26 21.21
N PRO A 140 -29.53 4.89 22.38
CA PRO A 140 -30.49 5.98 22.52
C PRO A 140 -29.99 7.17 21.68
N THR A 141 -30.86 7.72 20.83
CA THR A 141 -30.62 8.97 20.11
C THR A 141 -30.49 10.10 21.12
N THR A 142 -29.27 10.50 21.44
CA THR A 142 -29.00 11.76 22.13
C THR A 142 -28.96 12.88 21.10
N GLU A 143 -29.97 13.74 21.15
CA GLU A 143 -30.09 14.93 20.33
C GLU A 143 -28.94 15.91 20.63
N SER A 144 -28.09 16.21 19.64
CA SER A 144 -26.98 17.16 19.79
C SER A 144 -27.51 18.59 19.78
N GLY A 145 -27.60 19.21 20.96
CA GLY A 145 -27.83 20.65 21.10
C GLY A 145 -26.58 21.50 20.82
N PRO A 146 -26.74 22.81 20.54
CA PRO A 146 -25.67 23.71 20.08
C PRO A 146 -24.55 24.00 21.10
N ASN A 147 -24.64 23.48 22.32
CA ASN A 147 -23.62 23.62 23.38
C ASN A 147 -23.01 22.27 23.82
N GLY A 148 -23.08 21.23 22.98
CA GLY A 148 -22.48 19.92 23.28
C GLY A 148 -20.96 19.98 23.38
N THR A 149 -20.39 19.36 24.40
CA THR A 149 -18.95 19.14 24.56
C THR A 149 -18.40 18.40 23.34
N VAL A 150 -17.22 18.79 22.83
CA VAL A 150 -16.52 18.00 21.80
C VAL A 150 -16.32 16.61 22.37
N SER A 151 -17.07 15.63 21.84
CA SER A 151 -17.06 14.28 22.36
C SER A 151 -15.65 13.72 22.30
N ALA A 152 -15.24 12.98 23.33
CA ALA A 152 -14.11 12.08 23.29
C ALA A 152 -14.20 11.23 22.01
N PRO A 153 -13.07 10.79 21.42
CA PRO A 153 -13.13 9.93 20.24
C PRO A 153 -14.08 8.78 20.55
N ALA A 154 -15.14 8.65 19.74
CA ALA A 154 -16.02 7.50 19.81
C ALA A 154 -15.11 6.28 19.71
N GLY A 155 -15.07 5.44 20.74
CA GLY A 155 -14.25 4.25 20.75
C GLY A 155 -14.56 3.45 19.49
N THR A 156 -13.55 3.18 18.67
CA THR A 156 -13.71 2.35 17.47
C THR A 156 -14.37 1.05 17.87
N ALA A 157 -15.51 0.73 17.26
CA ALA A 157 -16.17 -0.53 17.59
C ALA A 157 -15.24 -1.65 17.11
N CYS A 158 -14.85 -2.55 18.02
CA CYS A 158 -14.06 -3.71 17.65
C CYS A 158 -14.98 -4.73 16.97
N VAL A 159 -15.10 -4.56 15.65
CA VAL A 159 -15.87 -5.41 14.76
C VAL A 159 -14.94 -6.49 14.20
N PRO A 160 -15.06 -7.75 14.66
CA PRO A 160 -14.31 -8.85 14.06
C PRO A 160 -14.89 -9.22 12.68
N LEU A 161 -14.07 -9.74 11.78
CA LEU A 161 -14.42 -10.19 10.43
C LEU A 161 -14.55 -11.72 10.41
N THR A 162 -15.79 -12.23 10.33
CA THR A 162 -16.08 -13.67 10.37
C THR A 162 -15.95 -14.31 9.01
N VAL A 163 -15.04 -15.26 8.87
CA VAL A 163 -14.98 -16.14 7.69
C VAL A 163 -15.98 -17.28 7.84
N THR A 164 -16.92 -17.37 6.90
CA THR A 164 -18.00 -18.38 6.87
C THR A 164 -17.90 -19.36 5.71
N ALA A 165 -17.11 -19.04 4.69
CA ALA A 165 -16.81 -19.94 3.58
C ALA A 165 -15.47 -19.58 2.94
N VAL A 166 -14.84 -20.56 2.30
CA VAL A 166 -13.63 -20.35 1.50
C VAL A 166 -13.68 -21.20 0.24
N THR A 167 -13.30 -20.61 -0.90
CA THR A 167 -13.22 -21.29 -2.19
C THR A 167 -11.98 -20.85 -2.97
N LEU A 168 -11.41 -21.73 -3.79
CA LEU A 168 -10.35 -21.34 -4.73
C LEU A 168 -11.00 -20.75 -5.99
N GLY A 169 -10.55 -19.57 -6.41
CA GLY A 169 -10.99 -18.90 -7.62
C GLY A 169 -9.86 -18.08 -8.26
N THR A 170 -10.22 -17.10 -9.08
CA THR A 170 -9.28 -16.09 -9.59
C THR A 170 -9.77 -14.69 -9.27
N VAL A 171 -8.84 -13.75 -9.17
CA VAL A 171 -9.13 -12.32 -9.06
C VAL A 171 -8.23 -11.51 -10.00
N PRO A 172 -8.71 -10.36 -10.48
CA PRO A 172 -7.88 -9.44 -11.21
C PRO A 172 -6.82 -8.80 -10.30
N VAL A 173 -5.56 -8.84 -10.75
CA VAL A 173 -4.43 -8.19 -10.08
C VAL A 173 -3.65 -7.39 -11.12
N ARG A 174 -3.31 -6.15 -10.80
CA ARG A 174 -2.39 -5.34 -11.61
C ARG A 174 -0.98 -5.90 -11.51
N THR A 175 -0.37 -6.18 -12.65
CA THR A 175 0.99 -6.70 -12.76
C THR A 175 1.82 -5.88 -13.75
N SER A 176 3.13 -6.10 -13.80
CA SER A 176 4.02 -5.54 -14.82
C SER A 176 3.59 -5.83 -16.26
N ARG A 177 2.83 -6.91 -16.47
CA ARG A 177 2.33 -7.37 -17.77
C ARG A 177 0.87 -6.97 -18.03
N GLY A 178 0.37 -6.00 -17.28
CA GLY A 178 -1.03 -5.57 -17.30
C GLY A 178 -1.88 -6.29 -16.24
N GLN A 179 -3.20 -6.16 -16.36
CA GLN A 179 -4.14 -6.81 -15.45
C GLN A 179 -4.21 -8.31 -15.75
N ALA A 180 -3.95 -9.14 -14.74
CA ALA A 180 -3.91 -10.59 -14.86
C ALA A 180 -4.97 -11.26 -13.97
N GLU A 181 -5.52 -12.37 -14.43
CA GLU A 181 -6.35 -13.26 -13.61
C GLU A 181 -5.43 -14.18 -12.80
N VAL A 182 -5.39 -13.95 -11.49
CA VAL A 182 -4.46 -14.62 -10.57
C VAL A 182 -5.24 -15.57 -9.65
N PRO A 183 -4.79 -16.82 -9.43
CA PRO A 183 -5.39 -17.72 -8.46
C PRO A 183 -5.44 -17.11 -7.05
N ALA A 184 -6.60 -17.19 -6.40
CA ALA A 184 -6.83 -16.61 -5.07
C ALA A 184 -7.83 -17.43 -4.26
N TRP A 185 -7.64 -17.44 -2.94
CA TRP A 185 -8.63 -17.92 -1.99
C TRP A 185 -9.65 -16.83 -1.71
N LEU A 186 -10.91 -17.11 -2.01
CA LEU A 186 -12.04 -16.22 -1.82
C LEU A 186 -12.73 -16.57 -0.50
N PHE A 187 -12.55 -15.72 0.51
CA PHE A 187 -13.15 -15.85 1.82
C PHE A 187 -14.45 -15.05 1.89
N THR A 188 -15.56 -15.71 2.17
CA THR A 188 -16.84 -15.03 2.45
C THR A 188 -16.79 -14.49 3.88
N VAL A 189 -16.98 -13.18 4.02
CA VAL A 189 -16.96 -12.50 5.31
C VAL A 189 -18.35 -11.99 5.65
N ALA A 190 -18.89 -12.43 6.79
CA ALA A 190 -20.29 -12.16 7.17
C ALA A 190 -20.60 -10.66 7.26
N GLU A 191 -19.71 -9.89 7.88
CA GLU A 191 -19.89 -8.47 8.17
C GLU A 191 -19.74 -7.58 6.94
N LEU A 192 -19.05 -8.05 5.88
CA LEU A 192 -18.82 -7.26 4.68
C LEU A 192 -19.92 -7.43 3.63
N GLY A 193 -20.75 -8.47 3.74
CA GLY A 193 -21.70 -8.86 2.69
C GLY A 193 -21.04 -9.26 1.36
N THR A 194 -19.70 -9.33 1.33
CA THR A 194 -18.91 -9.66 0.15
C THR A 194 -17.71 -10.54 0.49
N ARG A 195 -16.91 -10.88 -0.53
CA ARG A 195 -15.74 -11.74 -0.40
C ARG A 195 -14.45 -10.94 -0.32
N VAL A 196 -13.57 -11.34 0.59
CA VAL A 196 -12.17 -10.92 0.62
C VAL A 196 -11.35 -11.99 -0.09
N ALA A 197 -10.64 -11.61 -1.13
CA ALA A 197 -9.71 -12.49 -1.82
C ALA A 197 -8.30 -12.31 -1.29
N ARG A 198 -7.61 -13.42 -1.06
CA ARG A 198 -6.16 -13.46 -0.84
C ARG A 198 -5.51 -14.23 -1.98
N VAL A 199 -4.57 -13.58 -2.68
CA VAL A 199 -3.79 -14.23 -3.73
C VAL A 199 -3.15 -15.51 -3.20
N ALA A 200 -3.34 -16.60 -3.94
CA ALA A 200 -2.91 -17.94 -3.55
C ALA A 200 -1.52 -18.30 -4.10
N VAL A 201 -0.91 -17.44 -4.90
CA VAL A 201 0.43 -17.66 -5.47
C VAL A 201 1.46 -17.75 -4.36
N ALA A 202 2.25 -18.83 -4.35
CA ALA A 202 3.24 -19.03 -3.32
C ALA A 202 4.41 -18.03 -3.45
N PRO A 203 5.00 -17.55 -2.35
CA PRO A 203 5.99 -16.47 -2.36
C PRO A 203 7.18 -16.71 -3.29
N GLN A 204 7.64 -17.96 -3.41
CA GLN A 204 8.75 -18.34 -4.29
C GLN A 204 8.48 -18.15 -5.79
N ALA A 205 7.23 -17.96 -6.19
CA ALA A 205 6.84 -17.66 -7.57
C ALA A 205 6.64 -16.16 -7.83
N VAL A 206 6.74 -15.32 -6.78
CA VAL A 206 6.65 -13.88 -6.91
C VAL A 206 8.01 -13.32 -7.30
N THR A 207 8.06 -12.62 -8.42
CA THR A 207 9.26 -11.90 -8.85
C THR A 207 9.32 -10.58 -8.10
N ALA A 208 10.49 -10.30 -7.50
CA ALA A 208 10.72 -9.04 -6.79
C ALA A 208 10.63 -7.84 -7.75
N LEU A 209 10.17 -6.71 -7.22
CA LEU A 209 10.20 -5.45 -7.97
C LEU A 209 11.65 -5.06 -8.29
N PRO A 210 11.93 -4.53 -9.48
CA PRO A 210 13.25 -3.98 -9.79
C PRO A 210 13.63 -2.89 -8.79
N GLU A 211 14.86 -2.92 -8.30
CA GLU A 211 15.36 -1.85 -7.46
C GLU A 211 15.63 -0.60 -8.31
N PRO A 212 15.22 0.60 -7.84
CA PRO A 212 15.57 1.83 -8.51
C PRO A 212 17.10 2.00 -8.53
N THR A 213 17.66 2.23 -9.71
CA THR A 213 19.05 2.69 -9.81
C THR A 213 19.04 4.20 -9.62
N ALA A 214 19.71 4.70 -8.57
CA ALA A 214 19.86 6.14 -8.41
C ALA A 214 20.70 6.71 -9.57
N PRO A 215 20.32 7.87 -10.14
CA PRO A 215 21.15 8.52 -11.14
C PRO A 215 22.51 8.90 -10.52
N THR A 216 23.59 8.58 -11.22
CA THR A 216 24.97 9.00 -10.91
C THR A 216 25.24 10.42 -11.40
#